data_AF-A0A9D5CJR6-F1
#
_entry.id   AF-A0A9D5CJR6-F1
#
_cell.length_a   1.000
_cell.length_b   1.000
_cell.length_c   1.000
_cell.angle_alpha   90.00
_cell.angle_beta   90.00
_cell.angle_gamma   90.00
#
_symmetry.space_group_name_H-M   'P 1'
#
loop_
_entity.id
_entity.type
_entity.pdbx_description
1 polymer ?
#
loop_
_entity_poly.entity_id
_entity_poly.type
_entity_poly.pdbx_seq_one_letter_code
_entity_poly.pdbx_strand_id
1 'polypeptide(L)'
;MASALGFSPSFPGLAPALHPRRDVLRCFASRQSSSGSNEGSRSENAVLKVAWYGSELLGIAASFFRPVRRVEELTEFTDVSELMDRYQVVEAIKQDFQRSYFVTGNLTLNAYEDNCEFADPAGSFRGLQRFKRNCSNFGSLLIKTDMKLTKWEDFEDKGIGHWRFRSVMSFPWRPILSATGYTEYFFDAQSGKVCRHVEHWNVPKMALLKQILRPSRWVWEKP
;
A
#
# COMPACT_ATOMS: atom_id res chain seq x y z
N MET A 1 45.49 43.77 31.22
CA MET A 1 45.98 45.06 31.73
C MET A 1 44.82 46.04 31.76
N ALA A 2 44.56 46.61 32.94
CA ALA A 2 44.03 47.95 33.25
C ALA A 2 42.76 48.46 32.50
N SER A 3 41.62 48.67 33.19
CA SER A 3 41.21 49.93 33.90
C SER A 3 40.85 51.08 32.95
N ALA A 4 39.84 51.93 33.14
CA ALA A 4 38.77 52.10 34.14
C ALA A 4 37.89 53.30 33.68
N LEU A 5 36.82 53.59 34.44
CA LEU A 5 36.06 54.86 34.56
C LEU A 5 35.07 55.19 33.42
N GLY A 6 33.84 55.66 33.64
CA GLY A 6 33.13 56.10 34.85
C GLY A 6 31.92 56.97 34.44
N PHE A 7 31.05 57.27 35.41
CA PHE A 7 29.98 58.29 35.47
C PHE A 7 28.51 57.91 35.14
N SER A 8 27.72 57.81 36.22
CA SER A 8 26.28 58.19 36.32
C SER A 8 26.15 59.71 36.56
N PRO A 9 24.97 60.36 36.39
CA PRO A 9 23.86 60.38 37.40
C PRO A 9 22.42 60.41 36.79
N SER A 10 21.39 59.71 37.31
CA SER A 10 20.41 60.06 38.38
C SER A 10 19.11 60.81 37.95
N PHE A 11 17.99 60.06 37.92
CA PHE A 11 16.62 60.33 38.48
C PHE A 11 15.73 61.50 37.99
N PRO A 12 14.40 61.57 38.32
CA PRO A 12 13.38 60.55 38.67
C PRO A 12 11.96 60.78 38.03
N GLY A 13 11.01 59.89 38.33
CA GLY A 13 9.56 60.15 38.33
C GLY A 13 8.80 59.53 37.14
N LEU A 14 7.63 58.91 37.24
CA LEU A 14 6.61 58.82 38.29
C LEU A 14 5.87 57.49 38.05
N ALA A 15 5.59 56.72 39.10
CA ALA A 15 4.49 55.75 39.08
C ALA A 15 3.19 56.47 39.48
N PRO A 16 2.02 55.99 39.04
CA PRO A 16 1.13 55.48 40.07
C PRO A 16 0.33 54.22 39.68
N ALA A 17 0.12 53.43 40.75
CA ALA A 17 -1.10 52.77 41.19
C ALA A 17 -1.84 51.77 40.26
N LEU A 18 -1.84 50.54 40.78
CA LEU A 18 -2.70 49.40 40.51
C LEU A 18 -4.21 49.71 40.59
N HIS A 19 -4.97 49.20 39.61
CA HIS A 19 -6.32 48.66 39.85
C HIS A 19 -6.54 47.41 38.98
N PRO A 20 -7.06 46.29 39.54
CA PRO A 20 -7.35 45.09 38.79
C PRO A 20 -8.80 45.12 38.29
N ARG A 21 -9.07 44.65 37.05
CA ARG A 21 -10.31 43.92 36.74
C ARG A 21 -10.37 43.41 35.29
N ARG A 22 -10.67 42.11 35.24
CA ARG A 22 -11.57 41.40 34.30
C ARG A 22 -10.98 41.05 32.93
N ASP A 23 -10.55 39.80 32.86
CA ASP A 23 -10.47 38.97 31.67
C ASP A 23 -11.74 39.10 30.81
N VAL A 24 -11.53 39.51 29.56
CA VAL A 24 -12.44 39.20 28.46
C VAL A 24 -11.57 38.65 27.34
N LEU A 25 -11.63 37.33 27.18
CA LEU A 25 -11.14 36.60 26.02
C LEU A 25 -11.70 37.24 24.74
N ARG A 26 -10.83 37.88 23.96
CA ARG A 26 -11.12 38.31 22.60
C ARG A 26 -10.13 37.63 21.67
N CYS A 27 -10.59 36.59 21.00
CA CYS A 27 -9.86 35.95 19.92
C CYS A 27 -9.64 36.96 18.80
N PHE A 28 -8.41 37.49 18.71
CA PHE A 28 -7.93 38.14 17.50
C PHE A 28 -7.14 37.12 16.70
N ALA A 29 -7.70 36.71 15.57
CA ALA A 29 -6.99 35.98 14.55
C ALA A 29 -5.88 36.88 13.98
N SER A 30 -4.63 36.62 14.36
CA SER A 30 -3.46 37.08 13.61
C SER A 30 -2.93 35.92 12.77
N ARG A 31 -3.07 36.03 11.44
CA ARG A 31 -2.24 35.28 10.50
C ARG A 31 -0.78 35.66 10.76
N GLN A 32 0.02 34.69 11.16
CA GLN A 32 1.47 34.72 10.91
C GLN A 32 1.85 33.44 10.16
N SER A 33 2.41 33.66 8.99
CA SER A 33 3.09 32.69 8.16
C SER A 33 4.31 32.14 8.89
N SER A 34 4.30 30.84 9.17
CA SER A 34 5.51 30.08 9.48
C SER A 34 5.53 28.81 8.63
N SER A 35 6.54 28.76 7.76
CA SER A 35 7.13 27.56 7.17
C SER A 35 6.97 26.32 8.05
N GLY A 36 6.37 25.26 7.50
CA GLY A 36 6.08 24.03 8.25
C GLY A 36 5.51 22.91 7.38
N SER A 37 6.08 22.66 6.20
CA SER A 37 5.73 21.50 5.38
C SER A 37 6.32 20.22 5.97
N ASN A 38 5.81 19.75 7.12
CA ASN A 38 6.11 18.39 7.60
C ASN A 38 5.04 17.75 8.50
N GLU A 39 3.96 18.46 8.85
CA GLU A 39 2.85 17.86 9.64
C GLU A 39 1.81 17.12 8.78
N GLY A 40 1.63 17.54 7.53
CA GLY A 40 0.72 16.88 6.58
C GLY A 40 1.18 15.45 6.25
N SER A 41 2.47 15.25 5.97
CA SER A 41 3.00 13.94 5.60
C SER A 41 2.91 12.93 6.75
N ARG A 42 3.14 13.33 8.00
CA ARG A 42 3.14 12.42 9.16
C ARG A 42 1.72 12.03 9.57
N SER A 43 0.79 12.98 9.55
CA SER A 43 -0.63 12.71 9.83
C SER A 43 -1.29 11.90 8.72
N GLU A 44 -0.99 12.19 7.45
CA GLU A 44 -1.44 11.38 6.31
C GLU A 44 -0.87 9.96 6.38
N ASN A 45 0.42 9.79 6.68
CA ASN A 45 1.01 8.46 6.89
C ASN A 45 0.39 7.71 8.08
N ALA A 46 -0.02 8.42 9.14
CA ALA A 46 -0.69 7.81 10.29
C ALA A 46 -2.12 7.39 9.95
N VAL A 47 -2.90 8.24 9.29
CA VAL A 47 -4.26 7.91 8.81
C VAL A 47 -4.22 6.79 7.77
N LEU A 48 -3.24 6.80 6.87
CA LEU A 48 -2.99 5.73 5.90
C LEU A 48 -2.66 4.41 6.60
N LYS A 49 -1.80 4.43 7.63
CA LYS A 49 -1.54 3.23 8.44
C LYS A 49 -2.82 2.71 9.08
N VAL A 50 -3.63 3.57 9.70
CA VAL A 50 -4.89 3.17 10.33
C VAL A 50 -5.89 2.59 9.31
N ALA A 51 -6.06 3.25 8.16
CA ALA A 51 -6.95 2.77 7.10
C ALA A 51 -6.48 1.42 6.52
N TRP A 52 -5.17 1.19 6.45
CA TRP A 52 -4.58 -0.08 6.02
C TRP A 52 -4.72 -1.17 7.08
N TYR A 53 -4.47 -0.90 8.37
CA TYR A 53 -4.75 -1.87 9.43
C TYR A 53 -6.26 -2.17 9.55
N GLY A 54 -7.13 -1.22 9.20
CA GLY A 54 -8.56 -1.44 9.04
C GLY A 54 -8.94 -2.41 7.90
N SER A 55 -8.02 -2.73 6.99
CA SER A 55 -8.26 -3.72 5.92
C SER A 55 -8.36 -5.16 6.42
N GLU A 56 -7.89 -5.47 7.65
CA GLU A 56 -8.19 -6.77 8.28
C GLU A 56 -9.70 -6.94 8.51
N LEU A 57 -10.44 -5.85 8.73
CA LEU A 57 -11.90 -5.87 8.78
C LEU A 57 -12.53 -6.07 7.40
N LEU A 58 -11.85 -5.71 6.30
CA LEU A 58 -12.31 -6.04 4.95
C LEU A 58 -12.16 -7.53 4.65
N GLY A 59 -11.11 -8.18 5.15
CA GLY A 59 -10.97 -9.65 5.11
C GLY A 59 -12.07 -10.36 5.90
N ILE A 60 -12.44 -9.81 7.06
CA ILE A 60 -13.58 -10.28 7.85
C ILE A 60 -14.90 -10.02 7.13
N ALA A 61 -15.12 -8.83 6.54
CA ALA A 61 -16.29 -8.52 5.73
C ALA A 61 -16.42 -9.47 4.53
N ALA A 62 -15.32 -9.77 3.85
CA ALA A 62 -15.28 -10.74 2.75
C ALA A 62 -15.73 -12.13 3.19
N SER A 63 -15.39 -12.55 4.41
CA SER A 63 -15.81 -13.84 4.97
C SER A 63 -17.32 -13.96 5.16
N PHE A 64 -18.02 -12.86 5.46
CA PHE A 64 -19.48 -12.82 5.57
C PHE A 64 -20.20 -12.96 4.22
N PHE A 65 -19.52 -12.64 3.12
CA PHE A 65 -20.07 -12.74 1.76
C PHE A 65 -19.55 -13.97 0.98
N ARG A 66 -18.70 -14.79 1.59
CA ARG A 66 -18.11 -15.98 0.97
C ARG A 66 -19.06 -17.18 1.10
N PRO A 67 -19.56 -17.79 0.02
CA PRO A 67 -20.18 -19.11 0.12
C PRO A 67 -19.12 -20.12 0.53
N VAL A 68 -19.37 -20.86 1.61
CA VAL A 68 -18.48 -21.90 2.14
C VAL A 68 -18.32 -23.00 1.09
N ARG A 69 -17.21 -22.98 0.35
CA ARG A 69 -16.74 -24.15 -0.40
C ARG A 69 -15.59 -24.76 0.36
N ARG A 70 -15.86 -25.92 0.97
CA ARG A 70 -14.87 -26.81 1.54
C ARG A 70 -14.10 -27.42 0.37
N VAL A 71 -12.87 -26.97 0.16
CA VAL A 71 -11.92 -27.66 -0.72
C VAL A 71 -10.96 -28.36 0.21
N GLU A 72 -10.99 -29.69 0.19
CA GLU A 72 -10.01 -30.54 0.85
C GLU A 72 -8.68 -30.37 0.10
N GLU A 73 -7.73 -29.70 0.75
CA GLU A 73 -6.38 -29.48 0.23
C GLU A 73 -5.53 -30.68 0.70
N LEU A 74 -5.45 -31.73 -0.12
CA LEU A 74 -4.39 -32.73 0.03
C LEU A 74 -3.10 -32.16 -0.56
N THR A 75 -2.23 -31.68 0.33
CA THR A 75 -0.83 -31.35 0.03
C THR A 75 0.00 -32.63 -0.02
N GLU A 76 0.40 -33.06 -1.22
CA GLU A 76 1.56 -33.94 -1.39
C GLU A 76 2.79 -33.03 -1.50
N PHE A 77 3.62 -33.03 -0.45
CA PHE A 77 4.93 -32.38 -0.45
C PHE A 77 5.93 -33.32 -1.09
N THR A 78 6.31 -33.05 -2.33
CA THR A 78 7.52 -33.62 -2.93
C THR A 78 8.60 -32.53 -2.92
N ASP A 79 9.49 -32.65 -1.93
CA ASP A 79 10.72 -31.87 -1.83
C ASP A 79 11.69 -32.36 -2.91
N VAL A 80 11.59 -31.73 -4.09
CA VAL A 80 12.67 -31.71 -5.06
C VAL A 80 12.78 -30.25 -5.47
N SER A 81 13.79 -29.55 -4.93
CA SER A 81 14.18 -28.23 -5.42
C SER A 81 14.81 -28.41 -6.81
N GLU A 82 13.95 -28.69 -7.78
CA GLU A 82 14.30 -28.81 -9.19
C GLU A 82 14.73 -27.41 -9.66
N LEU A 83 15.94 -27.32 -10.20
CA LEU A 83 16.46 -26.12 -10.81
C LEU A 83 15.56 -25.78 -11.99
N MET A 84 14.68 -24.79 -11.81
CA MET A 84 13.87 -24.31 -12.92
C MET A 84 14.74 -23.39 -13.76
N ASP A 85 14.84 -23.70 -15.05
CA ASP A 85 15.46 -22.79 -15.99
C ASP A 85 14.73 -21.44 -15.97
N ARG A 86 15.49 -20.35 -15.96
CA ARG A 86 14.98 -18.99 -15.81
C ARG A 86 13.89 -18.69 -16.85
N TYR A 87 14.06 -19.17 -18.07
CA TYR A 87 13.06 -19.02 -19.13
C TYR A 87 11.71 -19.62 -18.71
N GLN A 88 11.71 -20.79 -18.07
CA GLN A 88 10.49 -21.44 -17.58
C GLN A 88 9.84 -20.64 -16.45
N VAL A 89 10.63 -20.08 -15.54
CA VAL A 89 10.14 -19.19 -14.46
C VAL A 89 9.47 -17.96 -15.06
N VAL A 90 10.11 -17.32 -16.04
CA VAL A 90 9.56 -16.14 -16.74
C VAL A 90 8.25 -16.48 -17.46
N GLU A 91 8.21 -17.59 -18.20
CA GLU A 91 6.98 -18.02 -18.88
C GLU A 91 5.86 -18.38 -17.90
N ALA A 92 6.19 -19.02 -16.77
CA ALA A 92 5.24 -19.28 -15.70
C ALA A 92 4.62 -17.99 -15.14
N ILE A 93 5.44 -16.96 -14.90
CA ILE A 93 4.97 -15.64 -14.45
C ILE A 93 4.05 -15.00 -15.50
N LYS A 94 4.42 -15.03 -16.79
CA LYS A 94 3.56 -14.50 -17.86
C LYS A 94 2.21 -15.22 -17.94
N GLN A 95 2.20 -16.53 -17.72
CA GLN A 95 0.96 -17.31 -17.64
C GLN A 95 0.15 -16.98 -16.37
N ASP A 96 0.81 -16.73 -15.24
CA ASP A 96 0.17 -16.29 -13.99
C ASP A 96 -0.61 -14.99 -14.19
N PHE A 97 -0.11 -14.05 -15.01
CA PHE A 97 -0.87 -12.85 -15.38
C PHE A 97 -2.20 -13.16 -16.06
N GLN A 98 -2.25 -14.17 -16.92
CA GLN A 98 -3.50 -14.62 -17.57
C GLN A 98 -4.51 -15.17 -16.55
N ARG A 99 -4.01 -15.73 -15.44
CA ARG A 99 -4.81 -16.21 -14.30
C ARG A 99 -5.17 -15.10 -13.31
N SER A 100 -4.78 -13.84 -13.59
CA SER A 100 -4.95 -12.71 -12.67
C SER A 100 -4.38 -13.00 -11.27
N TYR A 101 -3.22 -13.65 -11.22
CA TYR A 101 -2.68 -14.23 -9.98
C TYR A 101 -2.55 -13.25 -8.81
N PHE A 102 -2.25 -11.97 -9.08
CA PHE A 102 -2.17 -10.89 -8.08
C PHE A 102 -3.41 -10.79 -7.19
N VAL A 103 -4.56 -11.20 -7.72
CA VAL A 103 -5.81 -11.13 -6.98
C VAL A 103 -6.45 -12.48 -6.76
N THR A 104 -6.17 -13.50 -7.57
CA THR A 104 -6.74 -14.84 -7.36
C THR A 104 -5.91 -15.67 -6.38
N GLY A 105 -4.61 -15.37 -6.27
CA GLY A 105 -3.63 -16.25 -5.62
C GLY A 105 -3.34 -17.51 -6.45
N ASN A 106 -3.78 -17.56 -7.71
CA ASN A 106 -3.51 -18.69 -8.61
C ASN A 106 -2.19 -18.47 -9.35
N LEU A 107 -1.09 -18.54 -8.61
CA LEU A 107 0.28 -18.44 -9.10
C LEU A 107 0.99 -19.79 -9.15
N THR A 108 2.01 -19.88 -9.98
CA THR A 108 2.86 -21.07 -10.10
C THR A 108 3.85 -21.11 -8.94
N LEU A 109 3.57 -21.92 -7.91
CA LEU A 109 4.35 -21.91 -6.68
C LEU A 109 5.84 -22.24 -6.91
N ASN A 110 6.14 -23.19 -7.79
CA ASN A 110 7.52 -23.60 -8.07
C ASN A 110 8.38 -22.50 -8.71
N ALA A 111 7.77 -21.44 -9.25
CA ALA A 111 8.48 -20.29 -9.80
C ALA A 111 9.06 -19.35 -8.73
N TYR A 112 8.70 -19.54 -7.45
CA TYR A 112 9.07 -18.67 -6.34
C TYR A 112 9.79 -19.46 -5.24
N GLU A 113 10.66 -18.77 -4.51
CA GLU A 113 11.21 -19.29 -3.26
C GLU A 113 10.14 -19.34 -2.15
N ASP A 114 10.19 -20.36 -1.29
CA ASP A 114 9.24 -20.49 -0.19
C ASP A 114 9.30 -19.29 0.77
N ASN A 115 10.50 -18.74 1.00
CA ASN A 115 10.74 -17.55 1.82
C ASN A 115 10.92 -16.28 0.98
N CYS A 116 10.35 -16.24 -0.23
CA CYS A 116 10.35 -15.07 -1.11
C CYS A 116 9.86 -13.82 -0.38
N GLU A 117 10.52 -12.70 -0.61
CA GLU A 117 10.10 -11.39 -0.10
C GLU A 117 9.11 -10.75 -1.06
N PHE A 118 7.96 -10.36 -0.55
CA PHE A 118 6.92 -9.65 -1.27
C PHE A 118 6.82 -8.23 -0.73
N ALA A 119 6.92 -7.24 -1.61
CA ALA A 119 6.84 -5.83 -1.25
C ALA A 119 5.92 -5.08 -2.21
N ASP A 120 5.18 -4.13 -1.66
CA ASP A 120 4.34 -3.19 -2.40
C ASP A 120 4.50 -1.79 -1.76
N PRO A 121 3.88 -0.73 -2.31
CA PRO A 121 3.99 0.59 -1.72
C PRO A 121 3.46 0.68 -0.27
N ALA A 122 2.56 -0.21 0.17
CA ALA A 122 1.98 -0.24 1.51
C ALA A 122 2.87 -0.95 2.55
N GLY A 123 3.67 -1.94 2.14
CA GLY A 123 4.64 -2.60 3.02
C GLY A 123 5.33 -3.81 2.40
N SER A 124 6.04 -4.58 3.22
CA SER A 124 6.67 -5.83 2.78
C SER A 124 6.51 -6.96 3.81
N PHE A 125 6.60 -8.19 3.33
CA PHE A 125 6.59 -9.40 4.14
C PHE A 125 7.32 -10.54 3.42
N ARG A 126 7.58 -11.64 4.12
CA ARG A 126 8.15 -12.87 3.53
C ARG A 126 7.20 -14.04 3.63
N GLY A 127 7.30 -14.96 2.67
CA GLY A 127 6.61 -16.25 2.64
C GLY A 127 5.61 -16.39 1.49
N LEU A 128 5.85 -17.37 0.61
CA LEU A 128 5.04 -17.66 -0.58
C LEU A 128 3.60 -18.06 -0.22
N GLN A 129 3.43 -18.94 0.78
CA GLN A 129 2.11 -19.36 1.23
C GLN A 129 1.30 -18.20 1.84
N ARG A 130 2.00 -17.26 2.51
CA ARG A 130 1.38 -16.04 3.03
C ARG A 130 0.92 -15.14 1.88
N PHE A 131 1.73 -14.98 0.84
CA PHE A 131 1.37 -14.22 -0.36
C PHE A 131 0.13 -14.82 -1.05
N LYS A 132 0.14 -16.13 -1.35
CA LYS A 132 -1.00 -16.87 -1.94
C LYS A 132 -2.29 -16.59 -1.18
N ARG A 133 -2.26 -16.74 0.15
CA ARG A 133 -3.42 -16.52 1.02
C ARG A 133 -3.91 -15.06 1.01
N ASN A 134 -2.99 -14.10 1.06
CA ASN A 134 -3.33 -12.67 1.00
C ASN A 134 -4.03 -12.32 -0.31
N CYS A 135 -3.48 -12.78 -1.44
CA CYS A 135 -4.07 -12.60 -2.75
C CYS A 135 -5.47 -13.24 -2.80
N SER A 136 -5.62 -14.52 -2.42
CA SER A 136 -6.94 -15.18 -2.46
C SER A 136 -7.99 -14.52 -1.57
N ASN A 137 -7.60 -14.00 -0.39
CA ASN A 137 -8.50 -13.25 0.48
C ASN A 137 -8.97 -11.95 -0.19
N PHE A 138 -8.04 -11.19 -0.77
CA PHE A 138 -8.37 -9.98 -1.52
C PHE A 138 -9.23 -10.29 -2.76
N GLY A 139 -8.93 -11.38 -3.47
CA GLY A 139 -9.66 -11.86 -4.64
C GLY A 139 -11.13 -12.13 -4.40
N SER A 140 -11.49 -12.57 -3.21
CA SER A 140 -12.90 -12.80 -2.85
C SER A 140 -13.76 -11.53 -2.87
N LEU A 141 -13.12 -10.35 -2.80
CA LEU A 141 -13.77 -9.05 -2.91
C LEU A 141 -13.89 -8.54 -4.35
N LEU A 142 -13.31 -9.25 -5.32
CA LEU A 142 -13.17 -8.78 -6.71
C LEU A 142 -14.07 -9.56 -7.67
N ILE A 143 -14.69 -8.82 -8.58
CA ILE A 143 -15.68 -9.29 -9.54
C ILE A 143 -15.32 -8.68 -10.91
N LYS A 144 -15.45 -9.48 -11.98
CA LYS A 144 -15.11 -9.03 -13.35
C LYS A 144 -13.69 -8.44 -13.40
N THR A 145 -12.72 -9.18 -12.87
CA THR A 145 -11.31 -8.80 -12.91
C THR A 145 -10.76 -8.89 -14.33
N ASP A 146 -10.01 -7.86 -14.72
CA ASP A 146 -9.22 -7.77 -15.94
C ASP A 146 -7.79 -7.36 -15.52
N MET A 147 -6.87 -8.31 -15.56
CA MET A 147 -5.44 -8.09 -15.37
C MET A 147 -4.72 -8.37 -16.69
N LYS A 148 -3.90 -7.43 -17.15
CA LYS A 148 -3.16 -7.55 -18.40
C LYS A 148 -1.71 -7.20 -18.20
N LEU A 149 -0.83 -8.12 -18.58
CA LEU A 149 0.59 -7.84 -18.78
C LEU A 149 0.73 -7.07 -20.10
N THR A 150 1.17 -5.82 -20.03
CA THR A 150 1.28 -4.93 -21.19
C THR A 150 2.68 -4.90 -21.79
N LYS A 151 3.71 -5.17 -20.98
CA LYS A 151 5.10 -5.21 -21.42
C LYS A 151 5.90 -6.11 -20.47
N TRP A 152 6.87 -6.84 -21.01
CA TRP A 152 7.88 -7.54 -20.24
C TRP A 152 9.26 -7.02 -20.61
N GLU A 153 10.11 -6.79 -19.63
CA GLU A 153 11.52 -6.45 -19.79
C GLU A 153 12.35 -7.48 -19.04
N ASP A 154 13.43 -7.94 -19.67
CA ASP A 154 14.28 -9.00 -19.12
C ASP A 154 15.69 -8.44 -18.93
N PHE A 155 16.22 -8.53 -17.70
CA PHE A 155 17.55 -8.07 -17.30
C PHE A 155 18.43 -9.23 -16.88
N GLU A 156 19.62 -9.04 -16.35
CA GLU A 156 20.47 -10.18 -15.94
C GLU A 156 19.97 -10.84 -14.63
N ASP A 157 19.55 -10.04 -13.67
CA ASP A 157 19.18 -10.46 -12.30
C ASP A 157 17.67 -10.43 -12.04
N LYS A 158 16.90 -9.83 -12.94
CA LYS A 158 15.46 -9.65 -12.75
C LYS A 158 14.66 -9.59 -14.05
N GLY A 159 13.37 -9.87 -13.93
CA GLY A 159 12.36 -9.55 -14.91
C GLY A 159 11.49 -8.39 -14.44
N ILE A 160 10.99 -7.56 -15.35
CA ILE A 160 10.03 -6.49 -15.04
C ILE A 160 8.77 -6.69 -15.89
N GLY A 161 7.65 -6.96 -15.22
CA GLY A 161 6.34 -7.05 -15.85
C GLY A 161 5.54 -5.78 -15.63
N HIS A 162 5.23 -5.03 -16.69
CA HIS A 162 4.32 -3.88 -16.63
C HIS A 162 2.89 -4.36 -16.84
N TRP A 163 1.98 -3.84 -16.02
CA TRP A 163 0.61 -4.34 -16.00
C TRP A 163 -0.43 -3.24 -15.87
N ARG A 164 -1.64 -3.60 -16.31
CA ARG A 164 -2.87 -2.83 -16.11
C ARG A 164 -3.90 -3.71 -15.46
N PHE A 165 -4.49 -3.18 -14.40
CA PHE A 165 -5.52 -3.83 -13.62
C PHE A 165 -6.82 -3.04 -13.63
N ARG A 166 -7.92 -3.75 -13.73
CA ARG A 166 -9.25 -3.22 -13.48
C ARG A 166 -10.15 -4.30 -12.89
N SER A 167 -10.92 -3.98 -11.86
CA SER A 167 -11.91 -4.90 -11.31
C SER A 167 -13.09 -4.14 -10.68
N VAL A 168 -14.26 -4.78 -10.64
CA VAL A 168 -15.42 -4.30 -9.90
C VAL A 168 -15.40 -4.97 -8.53
N MET A 169 -15.51 -4.23 -7.43
CA MET A 169 -15.53 -4.88 -6.12
C MET A 169 -16.94 -5.32 -5.73
N SER A 170 -17.03 -6.32 -4.84
CA SER A 170 -18.28 -6.94 -4.37
C SER A 170 -19.06 -6.11 -3.35
N PHE A 171 -18.59 -4.91 -2.99
CA PHE A 171 -19.31 -4.01 -2.08
C PHE A 171 -20.67 -3.55 -2.63
N PRO A 172 -21.62 -3.14 -1.77
CA PRO A 172 -22.97 -2.72 -2.20
C PRO A 172 -23.00 -1.63 -3.27
N TRP A 173 -22.05 -0.68 -3.21
CA TRP A 173 -21.94 0.41 -4.19
C TRP A 173 -21.04 0.10 -5.41
N ARG A 174 -20.61 -1.17 -5.54
CA ARG A 174 -19.87 -1.72 -6.69
C ARG A 174 -18.72 -0.83 -7.18
N PRO A 175 -17.78 -0.41 -6.32
CA PRO A 175 -16.71 0.49 -6.74
C PRO A 175 -15.85 -0.19 -7.81
N ILE A 176 -15.26 0.62 -8.68
CA ILE A 176 -14.33 0.15 -9.73
C ILE A 176 -12.92 0.50 -9.27
N LEU A 177 -12.11 -0.54 -9.05
CA LEU A 177 -10.69 -0.41 -8.78
C LEU A 177 -9.93 -0.48 -10.11
N SER A 178 -9.06 0.48 -10.38
CA SER A 178 -8.21 0.49 -11.56
C SER A 178 -6.84 1.07 -11.23
N ALA A 179 -5.82 0.32 -11.61
CA ALA A 179 -4.43 0.65 -11.37
C ALA A 179 -3.59 0.27 -12.59
N THR A 180 -2.48 0.97 -12.76
CA THR A 180 -1.38 0.54 -13.60
C THR A 180 -0.13 0.51 -12.75
N GLY A 181 0.85 -0.29 -13.16
CA GLY A 181 2.07 -0.44 -12.42
C GLY A 181 3.04 -1.35 -13.14
N TYR A 182 4.10 -1.68 -12.44
CA TYR A 182 5.03 -2.70 -12.86
C TYR A 182 5.49 -3.48 -11.63
N THR A 183 6.02 -4.65 -11.90
CA THR A 183 6.52 -5.53 -10.86
C THR A 183 7.88 -6.06 -11.25
N GLU A 184 8.81 -5.95 -10.32
CA GLU A 184 10.15 -6.50 -10.43
C GLU A 184 10.20 -7.89 -9.78
N TYR A 185 10.71 -8.87 -10.53
CA TYR A 185 10.92 -10.25 -10.11
C TYR A 185 12.42 -10.51 -10.08
N PHE A 186 13.03 -10.50 -8.90
CA PHE A 186 14.44 -10.79 -8.72
C PHE A 186 14.64 -12.30 -8.60
N PHE A 187 15.56 -12.83 -9.40
CA PHE A 187 15.85 -14.26 -9.45
C PHE A 187 17.00 -14.62 -8.52
N ASP A 188 16.87 -15.73 -7.81
CA ASP A 188 17.97 -16.32 -7.07
C ASP A 188 18.98 -16.94 -8.05
N ALA A 189 20.26 -16.66 -7.84
CA ALA A 189 21.32 -17.11 -8.74
C ALA A 189 21.56 -18.63 -8.70
N GLN A 190 21.18 -19.30 -7.59
CA GLN A 190 21.39 -20.73 -7.42
C GLN A 190 20.18 -21.52 -7.91
N SER A 191 18.97 -21.13 -7.50
CA SER A 191 17.74 -21.88 -7.82
C SER A 191 17.08 -21.46 -9.14
N GLY A 192 17.35 -20.23 -9.61
CA GLY A 192 16.65 -19.61 -10.74
C GLY A 192 15.25 -19.09 -10.41
N LYS A 193 14.73 -19.33 -9.20
CA LYS A 193 13.38 -18.95 -8.77
C LYS A 193 13.31 -17.50 -8.31
N VAL A 194 12.11 -16.94 -8.22
CA VAL A 194 11.89 -15.59 -7.70
C VAL A 194 12.10 -15.56 -6.18
N CYS A 195 13.14 -14.87 -5.74
CA CYS A 195 13.45 -14.68 -4.31
C CYS A 195 12.93 -13.34 -3.75
N ARG A 196 12.63 -12.37 -4.63
CA ARG A 196 12.02 -11.11 -4.25
C ARG A 196 11.09 -10.59 -5.35
N HIS A 197 9.90 -10.19 -4.94
CA HIS A 197 8.78 -9.75 -5.77
C HIS A 197 8.35 -8.36 -5.29
N VAL A 198 8.61 -7.31 -6.09
CA VAL A 198 8.39 -5.91 -5.70
C VAL A 198 7.43 -5.22 -6.65
N GLU A 199 6.27 -4.84 -6.14
CA GLU A 199 5.27 -4.09 -6.88
C GLU A 199 5.46 -2.58 -6.77
N HIS A 200 5.25 -1.90 -7.90
CA HIS A 200 5.25 -0.45 -8.01
C HIS A 200 3.94 0.01 -8.66
N TRP A 201 3.15 0.79 -7.93
CA TRP A 201 1.88 1.31 -8.43
C TRP A 201 2.06 2.71 -8.99
N ASN A 202 1.62 2.94 -10.23
CA ASN A 202 1.65 4.26 -10.87
C ASN A 202 0.49 5.17 -10.42
N VAL A 203 -0.26 4.75 -9.39
CA VAL A 203 -1.40 5.46 -8.83
C VAL A 203 -1.15 5.75 -7.35
N PRO A 204 -1.35 7.00 -6.88
CA PRO A 204 -1.19 7.32 -5.47
C PRO A 204 -2.12 6.49 -4.58
N LYS A 205 -1.65 6.10 -3.38
CA LYS A 205 -2.43 5.31 -2.40
C LYS A 205 -3.82 5.91 -2.13
N MET A 206 -3.87 7.23 -1.95
CA MET A 206 -5.13 7.94 -1.71
C MET A 206 -6.08 7.94 -2.91
N ALA A 207 -5.55 7.84 -4.14
CA ALA A 207 -6.39 7.70 -5.32
C ALA A 207 -7.06 6.31 -5.35
N LEU A 208 -6.33 5.25 -5.01
CA LEU A 208 -6.90 3.90 -4.87
C LEU A 208 -7.95 3.84 -3.76
N LEU A 209 -7.67 4.41 -2.59
CA LEU A 209 -8.66 4.47 -1.51
C LEU A 209 -9.95 5.21 -1.93
N LYS A 210 -9.80 6.34 -2.64
CA LYS A 210 -10.95 7.08 -3.19
C LYS A 210 -11.73 6.25 -4.20
N GLN A 211 -11.09 5.39 -4.99
CA GLN A 211 -11.79 4.48 -5.90
C GLN A 211 -12.67 3.48 -5.13
N ILE A 212 -12.15 2.92 -4.03
CA ILE A 212 -12.90 1.98 -3.17
C ILE A 212 -14.14 2.66 -2.57
N LEU A 213 -14.03 3.92 -2.12
CA LEU A 213 -15.14 4.66 -1.52
C LEU A 213 -16.12 5.25 -2.52
N ARG A 214 -15.76 5.30 -3.81
CA ARG A 214 -16.58 5.94 -4.85
C ARG A 214 -17.58 4.94 -5.44
N PRO A 215 -18.90 5.22 -5.38
CA PRO A 215 -19.89 4.41 -6.10
C PRO A 215 -19.59 4.40 -7.59
N SER A 216 -19.67 3.22 -8.20
CA SER A 216 -19.69 3.19 -9.66
C SER A 216 -21.04 3.73 -10.15
N ARG A 217 -21.06 4.34 -11.34
CA ARG A 217 -22.30 4.82 -11.97
C ARG A 217 -23.28 3.69 -12.34
N TRP A 218 -23.01 2.44 -11.96
CA TRP A 218 -23.94 1.29 -12.03
C TRP A 218 -25.07 1.38 -10.99
N VAL A 219 -25.59 2.59 -10.77
CA VAL A 219 -26.94 2.74 -10.23
C VAL A 219 -27.83 2.65 -11.47
N TRP A 220 -28.72 1.65 -11.51
CA TRP A 220 -29.77 1.44 -12.53
C TRP A 220 -29.45 0.61 -13.80
N GLU A 221 -28.99 -0.63 -13.65
CA GLU A 221 -29.51 -1.69 -14.52
C GLU A 221 -30.09 -2.77 -13.59
N LYS A 222 -31.41 -2.72 -13.39
CA LYS A 222 -32.15 -3.87 -12.85
C LYS A 222 -32.30 -4.90 -13.98
N PRO A 223 -32.32 -6.21 -13.64
CA PRO A 223 -32.59 -7.27 -14.60
C PRO A 223 -33.96 -7.11 -15.27
#